data_AF-A0A7S3HCN1-F1
#
_entry.id   AF-A0A7S3HCN1-F1
#
_cell.length_a   1.000
_cell.length_b   1.000
_cell.length_c   1.000
_cell.angle_alpha   90.00
_cell.angle_beta   90.00
_cell.angle_gamma   90.00
#
_symmetry.space_group_name_H-M   'P 1'
#
loop_
_entity.id
_entity.type
_entity.pdbx_description
1 polymer ?
#
loop_
_entity_poly.entity_id
_entity_poly.type
_entity_poly.pdbx_seq_one_letter_code
_entity_poly.pdbx_strand_id
1 'polypeptide(L)'
;ASTECISVDATADIVRTYLSVNITALSNTTGSRGVYVTEGTDTANARNGKVFTFYFFDEGEHLPINATECASPLPAITWSATPEVVVNGSIFHMTALQAGVKNGIVQRGLLTQFYVTGDTPIPSPTTLLTWNTLPEGRSVLSNVSIKSYLESISDRQVNVTRKVIGKYGVIEYRIQFVYNPGQFPPGAGNVPLLHVVQGPASDGEVYPPQVFELTQGSTGISGYFQVDLNDPNGPRNMSFDESATRLRRKLEEMTTIGGVEVHRFEFPTAGAGGW
;
A
#
# COMPACT_ATOMS: atom_id res chain seq x y z
N ALA A 1 19.60 -15.70 -24.29
CA ALA A 1 20.95 -15.36 -24.81
C ALA A 1 21.96 -16.03 -23.90
N SER A 2 22.87 -16.84 -24.43
CA SER A 2 24.00 -17.39 -23.65
C SER A 2 25.08 -16.31 -23.56
N THR A 3 25.46 -15.94 -22.35
CA THR A 3 26.64 -15.09 -22.14
C THR A 3 27.90 -15.91 -22.36
N GLU A 4 29.03 -15.27 -22.69
CA GLU A 4 30.37 -15.90 -22.63
C GLU A 4 30.66 -16.52 -21.25
N CYS A 5 31.75 -17.26 -21.14
CA CYS A 5 32.11 -18.00 -19.94
C CYS A 5 32.84 -17.15 -18.92
N ILE A 6 32.44 -17.27 -17.65
CA ILE A 6 33.12 -16.66 -16.51
C ILE A 6 33.76 -17.77 -15.65
N SER A 7 34.94 -17.49 -15.09
CA SER A 7 35.61 -18.43 -14.18
C SER A 7 34.75 -18.68 -12.94
N VAL A 8 34.71 -19.92 -12.46
CA VAL A 8 34.04 -20.30 -11.20
C VAL A 8 34.65 -19.59 -9.98
N ASP A 9 35.92 -19.20 -10.07
CA ASP A 9 36.64 -18.48 -9.02
C ASP A 9 36.51 -16.95 -9.13
N ALA A 10 35.77 -16.44 -10.13
CA ALA A 10 35.64 -15.00 -10.37
C ALA A 10 35.13 -14.25 -9.14
N THR A 11 35.69 -13.07 -8.87
CA THR A 11 35.24 -12.23 -7.75
C THR A 11 33.86 -11.62 -8.02
N ALA A 12 33.16 -11.21 -6.96
CA ALA A 12 31.87 -10.51 -7.09
C ALA A 12 31.92 -9.31 -8.05
N ASP A 13 33.02 -8.54 -8.07
CA ASP A 13 33.19 -7.40 -8.99
C ASP A 13 33.29 -7.83 -10.47
N ILE A 14 33.97 -8.95 -10.75
CA ILE A 14 34.06 -9.50 -12.10
C ILE A 14 32.67 -9.97 -12.53
N VAL A 15 31.96 -10.72 -11.68
CA VAL A 15 30.60 -11.17 -11.95
C VAL A 15 29.65 -9.99 -12.20
N ARG A 16 29.71 -8.95 -11.36
CA ARG A 16 28.92 -7.71 -11.54
C ARG A 16 29.16 -7.07 -12.89
N THR A 17 30.43 -6.83 -13.22
CA THR A 17 30.82 -6.20 -14.49
C THR A 17 30.30 -7.02 -15.66
N TYR A 18 30.48 -8.33 -15.56
CA TYR A 18 30.06 -9.28 -16.57
C TYR A 18 28.55 -9.26 -16.82
N LEU A 19 27.74 -9.26 -15.76
CA LEU A 19 26.28 -9.14 -15.86
C LEU A 19 25.85 -7.82 -16.50
N SER A 20 26.47 -6.70 -16.10
CA SER A 20 26.13 -5.36 -16.62
C SER A 20 26.47 -5.16 -18.11
N VAL A 21 27.45 -5.89 -18.63
CA VAL A 21 27.87 -5.83 -20.04
C VAL A 21 27.07 -6.79 -20.91
N ASN A 22 26.90 -8.03 -20.46
CA ASN A 22 26.37 -9.10 -21.31
C ASN A 22 24.87 -9.32 -21.20
N ILE A 23 24.22 -8.82 -20.14
CA ILE A 23 22.78 -8.87 -20.01
C ILE A 23 22.23 -7.49 -20.34
N THR A 24 21.67 -7.36 -21.55
CA THR A 24 21.15 -6.09 -22.08
C THR A 24 20.14 -5.43 -21.13
N ALA A 25 19.33 -6.22 -20.42
CA ALA A 25 18.37 -5.71 -19.43
C ALA A 25 19.03 -5.11 -18.16
N LEU A 26 20.29 -5.46 -17.87
CA LEU A 26 21.05 -4.98 -16.71
C LEU A 26 22.12 -3.95 -17.08
N SER A 27 22.14 -3.53 -18.35
CA SER A 27 23.12 -2.58 -18.86
C SER A 27 22.68 -1.14 -18.61
N ASN A 28 23.58 -0.29 -18.11
CA ASN A 28 23.30 1.14 -17.95
C ASN A 28 22.86 1.81 -19.27
N THR A 29 23.23 1.24 -20.42
CA THR A 29 22.84 1.73 -21.75
C THR A 29 21.35 1.58 -22.05
N THR A 30 20.65 0.69 -21.36
CA THR A 30 19.20 0.49 -21.47
C THR A 30 18.41 1.19 -20.36
N GLY A 31 19.08 2.03 -19.56
CA GLY A 31 18.48 2.71 -18.42
C GLY A 31 18.29 1.82 -17.20
N SER A 32 19.04 0.71 -17.14
CA SER A 32 19.21 -0.10 -15.93
C SER A 32 19.98 0.68 -14.86
N ARG A 33 19.62 0.49 -13.59
CA ARG A 33 20.38 0.95 -12.42
C ARG A 33 21.48 -0.06 -12.01
N GLY A 34 21.58 -1.16 -12.74
CA GLY A 34 22.59 -2.20 -12.59
C GLY A 34 22.22 -3.27 -11.57
N VAL A 35 23.21 -4.08 -11.26
CA VAL A 35 23.14 -5.18 -10.28
C VAL A 35 24.25 -5.00 -9.27
N TYR A 36 23.96 -5.29 -8.00
CA TYR A 36 24.95 -5.45 -6.95
C TYR A 36 25.15 -6.93 -6.69
N VAL A 37 26.42 -7.34 -6.57
CA VAL A 37 26.79 -8.74 -6.38
C VAL A 37 27.64 -8.83 -5.13
N THR A 38 27.30 -9.76 -4.24
CA THR A 38 28.15 -10.15 -3.12
C THR A 38 28.55 -11.60 -3.27
N GLU A 39 29.77 -11.94 -2.84
CA GLU A 39 30.24 -13.32 -2.78
C GLU A 39 30.31 -13.81 -1.33
N GLY A 40 30.11 -15.11 -1.15
CA GLY A 40 30.25 -15.81 0.12
C GLY A 40 30.57 -17.28 -0.11
N THR A 41 30.60 -18.06 0.97
CA THR A 41 30.78 -19.50 0.93
C THR A 41 29.56 -20.20 1.51
N ASP A 42 29.13 -21.28 0.87
CA ASP A 42 28.11 -22.14 1.43
C ASP A 42 28.75 -23.05 2.48
N THR A 43 28.30 -22.93 3.73
CA THR A 43 28.77 -23.78 4.82
C THR A 43 27.82 -24.96 5.08
N ALA A 44 26.64 -24.97 4.47
CA ALA A 44 25.54 -25.90 4.76
C ALA A 44 25.32 -26.92 3.64
N ASN A 45 25.09 -26.48 2.40
CA ASN A 45 24.67 -27.38 1.31
C ASN A 45 25.81 -27.77 0.36
N ALA A 46 26.80 -26.90 0.18
CA ALA A 46 28.02 -27.19 -0.57
C ALA A 46 29.24 -26.73 0.23
N ARG A 47 29.81 -27.58 1.10
CA ARG A 47 30.97 -27.22 1.93
C ARG A 47 32.15 -26.79 1.03
N ASN A 48 32.53 -25.51 1.10
CA ASN A 48 33.50 -24.80 0.24
C ASN A 48 32.99 -24.37 -1.15
N GLY A 49 31.68 -24.47 -1.40
CA GLY A 49 31.02 -23.92 -2.59
C GLY A 49 30.94 -22.40 -2.52
N LYS A 50 31.08 -21.75 -3.67
CA LYS A 50 30.98 -20.29 -3.78
C LYS A 50 29.51 -19.90 -3.96
N VAL A 51 29.04 -18.93 -3.18
CA VAL A 51 27.68 -18.38 -3.28
C VAL A 51 27.78 -16.96 -3.78
N PHE A 52 26.96 -16.62 -4.76
CA PHE A 52 26.76 -15.24 -5.19
C PHE A 52 25.33 -14.81 -4.88
N THR A 53 25.20 -13.66 -4.22
CA THR A 53 23.90 -13.02 -4.00
C THR A 53 23.79 -11.84 -4.95
N PHE A 54 22.72 -11.82 -5.74
CA PHE A 54 22.43 -10.77 -6.69
C PHE A 54 21.32 -9.87 -6.14
N TYR A 55 21.56 -8.56 -6.17
CA TYR A 55 20.56 -7.55 -5.86
C TYR A 55 20.38 -6.65 -7.08
N PHE A 56 19.24 -6.75 -7.74
CA PHE A 56 18.91 -5.92 -8.90
C PHE A 56 18.35 -4.58 -8.43
N PHE A 57 18.86 -3.49 -9.00
CA PHE A 57 18.36 -2.14 -8.69
C PHE A 57 17.21 -1.70 -9.59
N ASP A 58 16.88 -2.51 -10.60
CA ASP A 58 15.77 -2.29 -11.50
C ASP A 58 14.46 -2.84 -10.95
N GLU A 59 13.38 -2.38 -11.56
CA GLU A 59 12.04 -2.83 -11.22
C GLU A 59 11.58 -4.00 -12.07
N GLY A 60 10.64 -4.75 -11.51
CA GLY A 60 10.09 -5.93 -12.15
C GLY A 60 10.63 -7.21 -11.52
N GLU A 61 10.02 -8.31 -11.92
CA GLU A 61 10.52 -9.64 -11.64
C GLU A 61 11.60 -9.93 -12.68
N HIS A 62 12.85 -10.04 -12.22
CA HIS A 62 13.92 -10.56 -13.05
C HIS A 62 13.75 -12.06 -13.11
N LEU A 63 13.68 -12.61 -14.33
CA LEU A 63 13.72 -14.06 -14.50
C LEU A 63 14.96 -14.62 -13.79
N PRO A 64 14.87 -15.80 -13.14
CA PRO A 64 16.00 -16.42 -12.47
C PRO A 64 17.22 -16.46 -13.39
N ILE A 65 18.37 -16.04 -12.87
CA ILE A 65 19.64 -16.19 -13.59
C ILE A 65 19.96 -17.68 -13.63
N ASN A 66 19.95 -18.25 -14.82
CA ASN A 66 20.43 -19.61 -15.02
C ASN A 66 21.94 -19.56 -15.25
N ALA A 67 22.69 -20.25 -14.39
CA ALA A 67 24.10 -20.53 -14.60
C ALA A 67 24.24 -21.97 -15.12
N THR A 68 25.00 -22.15 -16.20
CA THR A 68 25.24 -23.47 -16.80
C THR A 68 26.73 -23.66 -17.03
N GLU A 69 27.16 -24.92 -17.09
CA GLU A 69 28.54 -25.24 -17.37
C GLU A 69 28.94 -24.81 -18.78
N CYS A 70 30.07 -24.13 -18.85
CA CYS A 70 30.71 -23.81 -20.11
C CYS A 70 31.47 -24.99 -20.67
N ALA A 71 31.40 -25.19 -21.99
CA ALA A 71 32.14 -26.25 -22.66
C ALA A 71 33.66 -26.12 -22.37
N SER A 72 34.21 -27.07 -21.62
CA SER A 72 35.63 -27.12 -21.28
C SER A 72 36.31 -28.31 -21.96
N PRO A 73 37.52 -28.16 -22.51
CA PRO A 73 38.30 -29.26 -23.08
C PRO A 73 38.98 -30.14 -22.02
N LEU A 74 38.86 -29.80 -20.73
CA LEU A 74 39.44 -30.54 -19.60
C LEU A 74 38.48 -31.64 -19.08
N PRO A 75 38.98 -32.71 -18.44
CA PRO A 75 38.14 -33.78 -17.89
C PRO A 75 37.05 -33.20 -16.97
N ALA A 76 35.83 -33.69 -17.16
CA ALA A 76 34.59 -33.17 -16.60
C ALA A 76 34.65 -33.01 -15.08
N ILE A 77 34.84 -31.78 -14.61
CA ILE A 77 34.58 -31.42 -13.22
C ILE A 77 33.07 -31.25 -13.12
N THR A 78 32.38 -32.21 -12.50
CA THR A 78 30.94 -32.10 -12.32
C THR A 78 30.62 -31.05 -11.26
N TRP A 79 30.00 -29.95 -11.66
CA TRP A 79 29.42 -28.97 -10.75
C TRP A 79 27.97 -28.68 -11.14
N SER A 80 27.20 -28.19 -10.17
CA SER A 80 25.84 -27.72 -10.39
C SER A 80 25.68 -26.31 -9.83
N ALA A 81 24.86 -25.49 -10.48
CA ALA A 81 24.37 -24.25 -9.91
C ALA A 81 22.85 -24.34 -9.81
N THR A 82 22.34 -23.94 -8.65
CA THR A 82 20.91 -23.87 -8.38
C THR A 82 20.57 -22.41 -8.08
N PRO A 83 19.79 -21.72 -8.93
CA PRO A 83 19.30 -20.40 -8.59
C PRO A 83 18.17 -20.51 -7.56
N GLU A 84 18.21 -19.65 -6.54
CA GLU A 84 17.15 -19.52 -5.54
C GLU A 84 16.74 -18.05 -5.43
N VAL A 85 15.42 -17.80 -5.45
CA VAL A 85 14.87 -16.46 -5.25
C VAL A 85 14.72 -16.20 -3.76
N VAL A 86 15.59 -15.36 -3.20
CA VAL A 86 15.57 -15.02 -1.76
C VAL A 86 14.41 -14.07 -1.43
N VAL A 87 14.18 -13.06 -2.27
CA VAL A 87 13.09 -12.08 -2.12
C VAL A 87 12.57 -11.73 -3.51
N ASN A 88 11.24 -11.77 -3.70
CA ASN A 88 10.65 -11.36 -4.97
C ASN A 88 10.61 -9.82 -5.08
N GLY A 89 10.92 -9.31 -6.27
CA GLY A 89 10.80 -7.88 -6.58
C GLY A 89 9.34 -7.45 -6.69
N SER A 90 9.07 -6.16 -6.46
CA SER A 90 7.75 -5.59 -6.77
C SER A 90 7.71 -5.19 -8.24
N ILE A 91 6.68 -5.64 -8.95
CA ILE A 91 6.49 -5.33 -10.38
C ILE A 91 5.69 -4.03 -10.51
N PHE A 92 6.35 -2.96 -10.94
CA PHE A 92 5.71 -1.71 -11.34
C PHE A 92 6.00 -1.46 -12.82
N HIS A 93 5.23 -2.08 -13.72
CA HIS A 93 5.41 -1.98 -15.17
C HIS A 93 5.02 -0.62 -15.75
N MET A 94 5.72 0.46 -15.38
CA MET A 94 5.58 1.76 -16.03
C MET A 94 6.76 2.05 -16.94
N THR A 95 6.47 2.50 -18.15
CA THR A 95 7.44 3.15 -19.04
C THR A 95 7.69 4.60 -18.60
N ALA A 96 8.79 5.22 -19.06
CA ALA A 96 9.07 6.64 -18.79
C ALA A 96 7.92 7.55 -19.27
N LEU A 97 7.29 7.20 -20.39
CA LEU A 97 6.14 7.91 -20.94
C LEU A 97 4.92 7.81 -20.02
N GLN A 98 4.58 6.60 -19.54
CA GLN A 98 3.47 6.39 -18.59
C GLN A 98 3.74 7.07 -17.24
N ALA A 99 4.99 7.08 -16.80
CA ALA A 99 5.43 7.82 -15.61
C ALA A 99 5.49 9.34 -15.83
N GLY A 100 5.20 9.86 -17.04
CA GLY A 100 5.27 11.28 -17.38
C GLY A 100 6.64 11.91 -17.15
N VAL A 101 7.70 11.15 -17.40
CA VAL A 101 9.07 11.61 -17.20
C VAL A 101 9.47 12.51 -18.34
N LYS A 102 9.87 13.75 -18.01
CA LYS A 102 10.46 14.72 -18.93
C LYS A 102 11.77 15.22 -18.33
N ASN A 103 12.85 15.18 -19.11
CA ASN A 103 14.18 15.61 -18.66
C ASN A 103 14.63 14.96 -17.34
N GLY A 104 14.26 13.70 -17.11
CA GLY A 104 14.60 12.96 -15.88
C GLY A 104 13.74 13.29 -14.66
N ILE A 105 12.69 14.13 -14.79
CA ILE A 105 11.79 14.50 -13.70
C ILE A 105 10.37 14.05 -14.04
N VAL A 106 9.67 13.43 -13.08
CA VAL A 106 8.25 13.08 -13.20
C VAL A 106 7.40 14.35 -13.19
N GLN A 107 6.69 14.57 -14.30
CA GLN A 107 5.75 15.67 -14.47
C GLN A 107 4.34 15.19 -14.14
N ARG A 108 3.69 15.90 -13.22
CA ARG A 108 2.37 15.57 -12.70
C ARG A 108 1.66 16.85 -12.27
N GLY A 109 0.43 17.06 -12.74
CA GLY A 109 -0.40 18.18 -12.32
C GLY A 109 -0.91 18.04 -10.89
N LEU A 110 -1.66 19.05 -10.45
CA LEU A 110 -2.34 19.04 -9.15
C LEU A 110 -3.50 18.04 -9.13
N LEU A 111 -3.83 17.52 -7.96
CA LEU A 111 -5.08 16.78 -7.75
C LEU A 111 -6.21 17.81 -7.60
N THR A 112 -6.99 17.98 -8.66
CA THR A 112 -8.08 18.97 -8.73
C THR A 112 -9.36 18.46 -8.07
N GLN A 113 -9.50 17.15 -7.94
CA GLN A 113 -10.59 16.49 -7.21
C GLN A 113 -10.03 15.28 -6.46
N PHE A 114 -10.46 15.11 -5.21
CA PHE A 114 -10.01 14.03 -4.34
C PHE A 114 -11.05 13.76 -3.24
N TYR A 115 -12.14 13.05 -3.52
CA TYR A 115 -13.24 12.90 -2.55
C TYR A 115 -14.00 11.58 -2.73
N VAL A 116 -14.75 11.13 -1.73
CA VAL A 116 -15.68 10.00 -1.88
C VAL A 116 -17.02 10.52 -2.39
N THR A 117 -17.65 9.81 -3.34
CA THR A 117 -18.99 10.19 -3.82
C THR A 117 -19.97 10.39 -2.66
N GLY A 118 -20.59 11.57 -2.60
CA GLY A 118 -21.48 11.99 -1.52
C GLY A 118 -20.85 12.99 -0.53
N ASP A 119 -19.53 13.16 -0.56
CA ASP A 119 -18.84 14.19 0.22
C ASP A 119 -18.98 15.56 -0.45
N THR A 120 -18.82 16.62 0.35
CA THR A 120 -18.80 17.99 -0.18
C THR A 120 -17.35 18.39 -0.47
N PRO A 121 -16.88 18.33 -1.73
CA PRO A 121 -15.51 18.69 -2.04
C PRO A 121 -15.27 20.17 -1.73
N ILE A 122 -14.17 20.48 -1.06
CA ILE A 122 -13.69 21.86 -0.96
C ILE A 122 -13.11 22.23 -2.32
N PRO A 123 -13.54 23.35 -2.94
CA PRO A 123 -12.96 23.78 -4.20
C PRO A 123 -11.44 23.98 -4.07
N SER A 124 -10.72 23.54 -5.09
CA SER A 124 -9.26 23.36 -5.11
C SER A 124 -8.37 24.62 -4.92
N PRO A 125 -8.79 25.91 -5.04
CA PRO A 125 -7.79 26.97 -4.90
C PRO A 125 -7.31 27.23 -3.45
N THR A 126 -8.03 26.76 -2.42
CA THR A 126 -7.63 27.00 -1.01
C THR A 126 -6.81 25.86 -0.39
N THR A 127 -6.83 24.66 -0.97
CA THR A 127 -6.10 23.48 -0.50
C THR A 127 -5.48 22.74 -1.69
N LEU A 128 -4.24 23.12 -2.04
CA LEU A 128 -3.53 22.56 -3.19
C LEU A 128 -2.94 21.18 -2.84
N LEU A 129 -3.60 20.11 -3.28
CA LEU A 129 -3.04 18.77 -3.24
C LEU A 129 -2.12 18.55 -4.45
N THR A 130 -0.82 18.49 -4.22
CA THR A 130 0.12 18.01 -5.24
C THR A 130 0.05 16.48 -5.33
N TRP A 131 0.42 15.93 -6.48
CA TRP A 131 0.46 14.48 -6.71
C TRP A 131 1.33 13.68 -5.72
N ASN A 132 2.25 14.36 -5.04
CA ASN A 132 3.19 13.77 -4.08
C ASN A 132 2.98 14.28 -2.63
N THR A 133 1.82 14.86 -2.33
CA THR A 133 1.44 15.34 -0.99
C THR A 133 1.72 14.30 0.11
N LEU A 134 2.13 14.73 1.30
CA LEU A 134 2.41 13.81 2.40
C LEU A 134 1.14 13.04 2.84
N PRO A 135 1.27 11.78 3.31
CA PRO A 135 0.13 11.01 3.78
C PRO A 135 -0.48 11.64 5.04
N GLU A 136 0.36 12.06 5.99
CA GLU A 136 0.01 12.71 7.24
C GLU A 136 0.97 13.87 7.55
N GLY A 137 0.62 14.68 8.56
CA GLY A 137 1.42 15.82 9.01
C GLY A 137 1.15 17.11 8.22
N ARG A 138 2.01 18.11 8.42
CA ARG A 138 1.97 19.38 7.71
C ARG A 138 3.21 19.53 6.84
N SER A 139 3.01 19.63 5.53
CA SER A 139 4.06 20.09 4.63
C SER A 139 4.22 21.61 4.75
N VAL A 140 5.46 22.09 4.71
CA VAL A 140 5.78 23.53 4.70
C VAL A 140 5.18 24.24 3.48
N LEU A 141 4.92 23.50 2.40
CA LEU A 141 4.45 24.05 1.12
C LEU A 141 2.92 24.06 0.97
N SER A 142 2.24 22.99 1.40
CA SER A 142 0.78 22.84 1.22
C SER A 142 -0.03 23.01 2.50
N ASN A 143 0.61 22.97 3.68
CA ASN A 143 -0.02 22.96 5.01
C ASN A 143 -1.13 21.89 5.20
N VAL A 144 -1.23 20.95 4.25
CA VAL A 144 -2.27 19.92 4.15
C VAL A 144 -1.60 18.61 3.73
N SER A 145 -2.01 17.52 4.37
CA SER A 145 -1.75 16.13 3.99
C SER A 145 -3.00 15.48 3.41
N ILE A 146 -2.84 14.34 2.72
CA ILE A 146 -3.97 13.56 2.18
C ILE A 146 -4.98 13.22 3.29
N LYS A 147 -4.49 12.79 4.46
CA LYS A 147 -5.34 12.52 5.64
C LYS A 147 -6.12 13.77 6.07
N SER A 148 -5.42 14.86 6.38
CA SER A 148 -6.07 16.08 6.86
C SER A 148 -7.05 16.66 5.84
N TYR A 149 -6.81 16.45 4.55
CA TYR A 149 -7.73 16.87 3.49
C TYR A 149 -9.01 16.04 3.54
N LEU A 150 -8.92 14.71 3.51
CA LEU A 150 -10.08 13.81 3.54
C LEU A 150 -10.94 14.01 4.80
N GLU A 151 -10.29 14.19 5.95
CA GLU A 151 -10.96 14.44 7.24
C GLU A 151 -11.52 15.87 7.36
N SER A 152 -11.16 16.78 6.45
CA SER A 152 -11.72 18.14 6.41
C SER A 152 -12.99 18.25 5.56
N ILE A 153 -13.24 17.30 4.66
CA ILE A 153 -14.37 17.32 3.72
C ILE A 153 -15.49 16.34 4.10
N SER A 154 -15.27 15.52 5.13
CA SER A 154 -16.21 14.50 5.59
C SER A 154 -15.91 14.12 7.04
N ASP A 155 -16.92 13.64 7.76
CA ASP A 155 -16.80 13.15 9.15
C ASP A 155 -16.10 11.78 9.28
N ARG A 156 -15.64 11.20 8.15
CA ARG A 156 -14.83 9.98 8.15
C ARG A 156 -13.44 10.23 8.71
N GLN A 157 -12.88 9.21 9.34
CA GLN A 157 -11.46 9.19 9.73
C GLN A 157 -10.71 8.18 8.87
N VAL A 158 -9.48 8.53 8.50
CA VAL A 158 -8.67 7.72 7.59
C VAL A 158 -7.26 7.50 8.11
N ASN A 159 -6.72 6.32 7.83
CA ASN A 159 -5.30 6.05 7.89
C ASN A 159 -4.72 6.08 6.48
N VAL A 160 -3.67 6.86 6.27
CA VAL A 160 -3.06 7.04 4.95
C VAL A 160 -1.60 6.65 5.04
N THR A 161 -1.17 5.74 4.16
CA THR A 161 0.25 5.49 3.95
C THR A 161 0.64 5.87 2.53
N ARG A 162 1.91 6.25 2.36
CA ARG A 162 2.48 6.70 1.09
C ARG A 162 3.73 5.89 0.80
N LYS A 163 3.81 5.30 -0.38
CA LYS A 163 5.00 4.61 -0.88
C LYS A 163 5.45 5.25 -2.19
N VAL A 164 6.76 5.42 -2.33
CA VAL A 164 7.37 5.72 -3.62
C VAL A 164 7.55 4.38 -4.33
N ILE A 165 6.90 4.22 -5.47
CA ILE A 165 6.97 3.06 -6.36
C ILE A 165 7.53 3.52 -7.70
N GLY A 166 7.90 2.61 -8.57
CA GLY A 166 8.46 3.03 -9.86
C GLY A 166 9.93 3.44 -9.73
N LYS A 167 10.76 3.11 -10.73
CA LYS A 167 12.11 3.65 -10.90
C LYS A 167 12.09 5.14 -11.18
N TYR A 168 10.93 5.63 -11.58
CA TYR A 168 10.63 7.04 -11.82
C TYR A 168 10.09 7.76 -10.58
N GLY A 169 9.82 7.05 -9.47
CA GLY A 169 9.37 7.67 -8.23
C GLY A 169 7.91 8.12 -8.24
N VAL A 170 7.04 7.32 -8.86
CA VAL A 170 5.58 7.49 -8.80
C VAL A 170 5.10 7.23 -7.37
N ILE A 171 4.00 7.85 -6.96
CA ILE A 171 3.47 7.68 -5.60
C ILE A 171 2.27 6.73 -5.62
N GLU A 172 2.29 5.79 -4.69
CA GLU A 172 1.14 4.98 -4.30
C GLU A 172 0.67 5.44 -2.91
N TYR A 173 -0.64 5.72 -2.80
CA TYR A 173 -1.29 5.96 -1.52
C TYR A 173 -2.16 4.76 -1.18
N ARG A 174 -2.05 4.27 0.05
CA ARG A 174 -3.02 3.33 0.62
C ARG A 174 -3.84 4.08 1.65
N ILE A 175 -5.15 4.16 1.39
CA ILE A 175 -6.10 4.87 2.22
C ILE A 175 -7.05 3.85 2.83
N GLN A 176 -7.09 3.79 4.14
CA GLN A 176 -7.98 2.94 4.91
C GLN A 176 -8.95 3.81 5.69
N PHE A 177 -10.25 3.65 5.45
CA PHE A 177 -11.29 4.29 6.24
C PHE A 177 -11.45 3.53 7.55
N VAL A 178 -11.14 4.20 8.66
CA VAL A 178 -11.22 3.62 10.01
C VAL A 178 -12.48 4.02 10.75
N TYR A 179 -13.19 5.04 10.26
CA TYR A 179 -14.49 5.46 10.78
C TYR A 179 -15.37 5.95 9.64
N ASN A 180 -16.59 5.43 9.58
CA ASN A 180 -17.62 5.81 8.61
C ASN A 180 -18.89 6.26 9.34
N PRO A 181 -19.41 7.46 9.06
CA PRO A 181 -20.63 7.96 9.70
C PRO A 181 -21.82 7.01 9.52
N GLY A 182 -22.52 6.73 10.62
CA GLY A 182 -23.71 5.86 10.63
C GLY A 182 -23.42 4.36 10.48
N GLN A 183 -22.15 3.95 10.50
CA GLN A 183 -21.74 2.54 10.42
C GLN A 183 -21.19 2.09 11.76
N PHE A 184 -21.52 0.85 12.14
CA PHE A 184 -21.10 0.26 13.41
C PHE A 184 -20.67 -1.20 13.22
N PRO A 185 -19.64 -1.68 13.91
CA PRO A 185 -18.70 -0.92 14.75
C PRO A 185 -17.83 0.05 13.91
N PRO A 186 -17.02 0.91 14.55
CA PRO A 186 -15.99 1.69 13.85
C PRO A 186 -15.14 0.79 12.94
N GLY A 187 -14.84 1.26 11.74
CA GLY A 187 -14.18 0.49 10.68
C GLY A 187 -15.13 -0.33 9.79
N ALA A 188 -16.42 -0.44 10.15
CA ALA A 188 -17.43 -1.03 9.27
C ALA A 188 -17.93 -0.03 8.22
N GLY A 189 -18.64 -0.56 7.23
CA GLY A 189 -19.23 0.19 6.13
C GLY A 189 -18.37 0.13 4.88
N ASN A 190 -18.99 -0.23 3.76
CA ASN A 190 -18.34 -0.13 2.47
C ASN A 190 -18.30 1.33 1.98
N VAL A 191 -17.12 1.80 1.60
CA VAL A 191 -16.92 3.16 1.09
C VAL A 191 -16.71 3.10 -0.41
N PRO A 192 -17.45 3.87 -1.21
CA PRO A 192 -17.21 3.95 -2.64
C PRO A 192 -15.77 4.36 -2.97
N LEU A 193 -15.30 3.98 -4.16
CA LEU A 193 -14.00 4.41 -4.68
C LEU A 193 -13.86 5.94 -4.64
N LEU A 194 -12.65 6.40 -4.29
CA LEU A 194 -12.31 7.81 -4.33
C LEU A 194 -12.39 8.34 -5.76
N HIS A 195 -13.09 9.45 -5.92
CA HIS A 195 -13.07 10.26 -7.13
C HIS A 195 -11.81 11.12 -7.13
N VAL A 196 -10.85 10.74 -7.97
CA VAL A 196 -9.56 11.42 -8.10
C VAL A 196 -9.39 11.94 -9.51
N VAL A 197 -9.20 13.25 -9.65
CA VAL A 197 -8.90 13.89 -10.94
C VAL A 197 -7.60 14.67 -10.81
N GLN A 198 -6.71 14.47 -11.77
CA GLN A 198 -5.46 15.18 -11.88
C GLN A 198 -5.53 16.18 -13.04
N GLY A 199 -5.13 17.42 -12.77
CA GLY A 199 -4.96 18.44 -13.80
C GLY A 199 -3.76 18.18 -14.70
N PRO A 200 -3.60 18.98 -15.77
CA PRO A 200 -2.46 18.86 -16.67
C PRO A 200 -1.14 19.11 -15.93
N ALA A 201 -0.10 18.39 -16.33
CA ALA A 201 1.27 18.64 -15.91
C ALA A 201 1.84 19.87 -16.63
N SER A 202 3.10 20.20 -16.36
CA SER A 202 3.76 21.39 -16.92
C SER A 202 3.89 21.36 -18.46
N ASP A 203 3.80 20.17 -19.06
CA ASP A 203 3.80 19.93 -20.49
C ASP A 203 2.39 19.93 -21.13
N GLY A 204 1.35 20.18 -20.35
CA GLY A 204 -0.04 20.17 -20.80
C GLY A 204 -0.68 18.77 -20.86
N GLU A 205 0.10 17.70 -20.65
CA GLU A 205 -0.40 16.33 -20.66
C GLU A 205 -1.08 15.98 -19.33
N VAL A 206 -2.12 15.15 -19.40
CA VAL A 206 -2.84 14.67 -18.21
C VAL A 206 -2.46 13.21 -17.97
N TYR A 207 -1.98 12.94 -16.75
CA TYR A 207 -1.63 11.60 -16.29
C TYR A 207 -2.65 11.17 -15.24
N PRO A 208 -3.74 10.47 -15.62
CA PRO A 208 -4.82 10.17 -14.69
C PRO A 208 -4.36 9.18 -13.60
N PRO A 209 -4.67 9.46 -12.32
CA PRO A 209 -4.44 8.52 -11.23
C PRO A 209 -5.29 7.27 -11.42
N GLN A 210 -4.75 6.13 -11.01
CA GLN A 210 -5.51 4.89 -10.93
C GLN A 210 -5.97 4.67 -9.50
N VAL A 211 -7.25 4.34 -9.32
CA VAL A 211 -7.88 4.12 -8.02
C VAL A 211 -8.51 2.74 -8.03
N PHE A 212 -8.16 1.91 -7.04
CA PHE A 212 -8.65 0.54 -6.92
C PHE A 212 -9.06 0.26 -5.49
N GLU A 213 -10.06 -0.61 -5.35
CA GLU A 213 -10.50 -1.13 -4.07
C GLU A 213 -9.61 -2.32 -3.69
N LEU A 214 -8.94 -2.23 -2.54
CA LEU A 214 -8.09 -3.32 -2.05
C LEU A 214 -8.87 -4.31 -1.19
N THR A 215 -9.81 -3.80 -0.40
CA THR A 215 -10.60 -4.59 0.55
C THR A 215 -11.94 -3.91 0.72
N GLN A 216 -13.00 -4.66 0.46
CA GLN A 216 -14.36 -4.18 0.64
C GLN A 216 -14.68 -4.02 2.13
N GLY A 217 -15.32 -2.92 2.48
CA GLY A 217 -15.79 -2.70 3.86
C GLY A 217 -16.90 -3.68 4.23
N SER A 218 -16.96 -4.07 5.50
CA SER A 218 -18.03 -4.94 6.01
C SER A 218 -19.37 -4.22 6.07
N THR A 219 -20.47 -4.96 6.06
CA THR A 219 -21.78 -4.37 6.38
C THR A 219 -21.83 -4.05 7.87
N GLY A 220 -22.23 -2.81 8.20
CA GLY A 220 -22.45 -2.43 9.59
C GLY A 220 -23.51 -3.30 10.28
N ILE A 221 -23.30 -3.56 11.57
CA ILE A 221 -24.29 -4.19 12.44
C ILE A 221 -25.49 -3.26 12.54
N SER A 222 -26.68 -3.83 12.44
CA SER A 222 -27.94 -3.12 12.58
C SER A 222 -29.00 -4.00 13.26
N GLY A 223 -30.14 -3.41 13.61
CA GLY A 223 -31.29 -4.13 14.15
C GLY A 223 -31.52 -3.92 15.64
N TYR A 224 -32.08 -4.94 16.29
CA TYR A 224 -32.54 -4.87 17.66
C TYR A 224 -32.01 -6.04 18.48
N PHE A 225 -31.82 -5.82 19.77
CA PHE A 225 -31.62 -6.87 20.76
C PHE A 225 -32.75 -6.84 21.80
N GLN A 226 -33.01 -7.98 22.41
CA GLN A 226 -34.01 -8.11 23.46
C GLN A 226 -33.34 -8.13 24.82
N VAL A 227 -33.87 -7.34 25.75
CA VAL A 227 -33.50 -7.39 27.15
C VAL A 227 -34.70 -7.88 27.93
N ASP A 228 -34.52 -9.00 28.62
CA ASP A 228 -35.48 -9.53 29.58
C ASP A 228 -34.86 -9.51 30.97
N LEU A 229 -35.50 -8.79 31.89
CA LEU A 229 -35.12 -8.71 33.30
C LEU A 229 -36.26 -9.23 34.18
N ASN A 230 -36.92 -10.28 33.68
CA ASN A 230 -38.08 -10.97 34.26
C ASN A 230 -39.28 -10.04 34.46
N ASP A 231 -39.45 -9.06 33.56
CA ASP A 231 -40.62 -8.19 33.61
C ASP A 231 -41.88 -9.00 33.29
N PRO A 232 -42.99 -8.87 34.05
CA PRO A 232 -44.24 -9.59 33.76
C PRO A 232 -44.82 -9.30 32.37
N ASN A 233 -44.44 -8.18 31.73
CA ASN A 233 -44.85 -7.83 30.37
C ASN A 233 -43.87 -8.35 29.30
N GLY A 234 -42.85 -9.11 29.69
CA GLY A 234 -41.89 -9.77 28.81
C GLY A 234 -40.70 -8.90 28.36
N PRO A 235 -39.88 -9.42 27.43
CA PRO A 235 -38.69 -8.74 26.93
C PRO A 235 -39.00 -7.44 26.21
N ARG A 236 -38.05 -6.50 26.28
CA ARG A 236 -38.11 -5.21 25.54
C ARG A 236 -37.11 -5.20 24.40
N ASN A 237 -37.56 -4.71 23.24
CA ASN A 237 -36.70 -4.47 22.09
C ASN A 237 -35.92 -3.16 22.25
N MET A 238 -34.60 -3.27 22.15
CA MET A 238 -33.65 -2.17 22.16
C MET A 238 -33.01 -2.05 20.78
N SER A 239 -32.92 -0.83 20.24
CA SER A 239 -32.11 -0.61 19.03
C SER A 239 -30.65 -0.86 19.38
N PHE A 240 -29.88 -1.45 18.47
CA PHE A 240 -28.45 -1.66 18.68
C PHE A 240 -27.69 -0.34 18.92
N ASP A 241 -28.17 0.78 18.35
CA ASP A 241 -27.55 2.12 18.44
C ASP A 241 -28.25 3.06 19.43
N GLU A 242 -29.13 2.54 20.29
CA GLU A 242 -29.99 3.36 21.12
C GLU A 242 -29.17 4.31 22.03
N SER A 243 -29.63 5.56 22.16
CA SER A 243 -28.95 6.52 23.03
C SER A 243 -29.06 6.07 24.50
N ALA A 244 -28.04 6.39 25.31
CA ALA A 244 -28.01 6.00 26.73
C ALA A 244 -29.29 6.45 27.48
N THR A 245 -29.76 7.67 27.22
CA THR A 245 -31.00 8.20 27.79
C THR A 245 -32.24 7.40 27.37
N ARG A 246 -32.30 6.97 26.10
CA ARG A 246 -33.43 6.20 25.59
C ARG A 246 -33.43 4.77 26.13
N LEU A 247 -32.26 4.14 26.18
CA LEU A 247 -32.07 2.81 26.76
C LEU A 247 -32.42 2.80 28.24
N ARG A 248 -31.91 3.80 28.99
CA ARG A 248 -32.27 4.03 30.40
C ARG A 248 -33.79 4.09 30.59
N ARG A 249 -34.48 4.94 29.83
CA ARG A 249 -35.94 5.07 29.94
C ARG A 249 -36.66 3.74 29.68
N LYS A 250 -36.26 2.97 28.67
CA LYS A 250 -36.88 1.66 28.38
C LYS A 250 -36.66 0.63 29.49
N LEU A 251 -35.54 0.71 30.20
CA LEU A 251 -35.24 -0.15 31.35
C LEU A 251 -36.03 0.30 32.59
N GLU A 252 -36.13 1.60 32.86
CA GLU A 252 -36.93 2.15 33.98
C GLU A 252 -38.45 1.96 33.78
N GLU A 253 -38.91 1.71 32.55
CA GLU A 253 -40.29 1.31 32.23
C GLU A 253 -40.60 -0.16 32.58
N MET A 254 -39.60 -0.97 32.93
CA MET A 254 -39.81 -2.33 33.45
C MET A 254 -40.19 -2.27 34.93
N THR A 255 -41.25 -2.97 35.30
CA THR A 255 -41.76 -3.06 36.68
C THR A 255 -40.79 -3.73 37.65
N THR A 256 -39.83 -4.50 37.14
CA THR A 256 -38.77 -5.14 37.94
C THR A 256 -37.58 -4.23 38.23
N ILE A 257 -37.55 -3.02 37.66
CA ILE A 257 -36.42 -2.10 37.73
C ILE A 257 -36.84 -0.78 38.33
N GLY A 258 -36.04 -0.30 39.29
CA GLY A 258 -36.15 1.04 39.84
C GLY A 258 -35.37 2.03 38.99
N GLY A 259 -34.25 2.55 39.52
CA GLY A 259 -33.36 3.45 38.79
C GLY A 259 -32.20 2.71 38.15
N VAL A 260 -31.83 3.11 36.93
CA VAL A 260 -30.61 2.62 36.26
C VAL A 260 -29.79 3.76 35.70
N GLU A 261 -28.48 3.55 35.68
CA GLU A 261 -27.53 4.41 35.00
C GLU A 261 -26.95 3.66 33.80
N VAL A 262 -26.93 4.34 32.65
CA VAL A 262 -26.47 3.76 31.39
C VAL A 262 -25.36 4.64 30.85
N HIS A 263 -24.20 4.03 30.61
CA HIS A 263 -23.08 4.67 29.93
C HIS A 263 -22.81 3.96 28.60
N ARG A 264 -22.54 4.74 27.56
CA ARG A 264 -22.14 4.24 26.25
C ARG A 264 -20.70 4.66 25.99
N PHE A 265 -19.87 3.69 25.63
CA PHE A 265 -18.50 3.90 25.21
C PHE A 265 -18.34 3.36 23.80
N GLU A 266 -17.62 4.10 22.96
CA GLU A 266 -17.21 3.61 21.66
C GLU A 266 -16.03 2.68 21.85
N PHE A 267 -16.21 1.39 21.52
CA PHE A 267 -15.15 0.41 21.58
C PHE A 267 -15.16 -0.44 20.30
N PRO A 268 -14.02 -0.51 19.58
CA PRO A 268 -12.80 0.28 19.74
C PRO A 268 -13.02 1.74 19.31
N THR A 269 -12.28 2.69 19.88
CA THR A 269 -12.36 4.09 19.42
C THR A 269 -11.66 4.24 18.07
N ALA A 270 -12.12 5.18 17.25
CA ALA A 270 -11.53 5.46 15.94
C ALA A 270 -10.03 5.83 16.01
N GLY A 271 -9.56 6.37 17.15
CA GLY A 271 -8.14 6.68 17.39
C GLY A 271 -7.31 5.56 18.00
N ALA A 272 -7.92 4.58 18.67
CA ALA A 272 -7.19 3.53 19.39
C ALA A 272 -6.88 2.29 18.55
N GLY A 273 -7.43 2.18 17.33
CA GLY A 273 -7.13 1.10 16.39
C GLY A 273 -7.30 -0.28 17.05
N GLY A 274 -8.54 -0.70 17.27
CA GLY A 274 -8.81 -2.06 17.72
C GLY A 274 -9.46 -2.84 16.60
N TRP A 275 -8.70 -3.70 15.94
CA TRP A 275 -9.01 -5.07 15.51
C TRP A 275 -7.73 -5.61 14.86
#